data_AF-A0A0B4H0F9-F1
#
_entry.id   AF-A0A0B4H0F9-F1
#
_cell.length_a   1.000
_cell.length_b   1.000
_cell.length_c   1.000
_cell.angle_alpha   90.00
_cell.angle_beta   90.00
_cell.angle_gamma   90.00
#
_symmetry.space_group_name_H-M   'P 1'
#
loop_
_entity.id
_entity.type
_entity.pdbx_description
1 polymer ?
#
loop_
_entity_poly.entity_id
_entity_poly.type
_entity_poly.pdbx_seq_one_letter_code
_entity_poly.pdbx_strand_id
1 'polypeptide(L)'
;MTTSATDVIPPAHEAAGSCTAPCRADELNMHRARAQGRDLQCDSEGRRMAEWPGTARHSLRAARDEADDALVYSNLGDGRVLVFWLLLLATQLATALWLGIVLSLAKMPVLSRVSSPAPPAKGGSAHLLADAWSSLTLSTTVDAVAVLATFNGPVIQRFHYAVSQRIMILASILSFLLSSWNEKASFVARYPVESVAVACALYALFSFLVDSFEKNMHASDADCSWRSFSQYSQRFCRAQSTWGRALIHSAVIAAVGLFLTALIPSPWSSVIPVVQILFEAVYLSTLRIKKTPQYILLSSPPFFANICVLWGVAPLLSSPRICIRPWSFLALFLAGRVLLDMHLRTVLKWRHELQWTREEVLPSTRRLLCVCAAMLLFENQGFKVVTYIKLIMIPAIFGAASVGFTSLAAHSIAVRVPAHR
;
A
#
# COMPACT_ATOMS: atom_id res chain seq x y z
N MET A 1 6.68 -60.25 -4.12
CA MET A 1 7.70 -60.52 -3.09
C MET A 1 8.98 -59.83 -3.53
N THR A 2 9.21 -58.59 -3.07
CA THR A 2 10.22 -58.21 -2.03
C THR A 2 11.65 -58.45 -2.53
N THR A 3 12.55 -57.47 -2.65
CA THR A 3 13.06 -56.48 -1.66
C THR A 3 13.69 -55.26 -2.38
N SER A 4 13.38 -54.01 -2.04
CA SER A 4 14.01 -53.15 -0.99
C SER A 4 15.49 -52.82 -1.19
N ALA A 5 15.78 -51.58 -1.61
CA ALA A 5 17.03 -50.88 -1.32
C ALA A 5 16.69 -49.40 -1.06
N THR A 6 16.67 -49.07 0.22
CA THR A 6 16.73 -47.72 0.80
C THR A 6 18.04 -47.05 0.40
N ASP A 7 17.96 -45.81 -0.08
CA ASP A 7 19.10 -44.89 0.00
C ASP A 7 18.69 -43.56 0.65
N VAL A 8 19.55 -43.19 1.58
CA VAL A 8 19.34 -42.28 2.70
C VAL A 8 19.71 -40.86 2.28
N ILE A 9 18.83 -39.91 2.60
CA ILE A 9 19.05 -38.46 2.47
C ILE A 9 20.13 -38.04 3.49
N PRO A 10 21.23 -37.36 3.10
CA PRO A 10 22.20 -36.84 4.06
C PRO A 10 21.67 -35.56 4.73
N PRO A 11 21.98 -35.33 6.02
CA PRO A 11 21.48 -34.18 6.76
C PRO A 11 22.28 -32.90 6.45
N ALA A 12 21.57 -31.78 6.57
CA ALA A 12 22.11 -30.44 6.50
C ALA A 12 22.91 -30.09 7.76
N HIS A 13 24.17 -29.69 7.61
CA HIS A 13 24.88 -28.70 8.43
C HIS A 13 26.25 -28.38 7.81
N GLU A 14 26.77 -27.18 8.12
CA GLU A 14 28.13 -26.67 7.85
C GLU A 14 28.41 -25.96 6.51
N ALA A 15 28.13 -24.65 6.50
CA ALA A 15 29.02 -23.65 5.93
C ALA A 15 28.84 -22.32 6.70
N ALA A 16 29.16 -22.32 7.99
CA ALA A 16 29.33 -21.12 8.78
C ALA A 16 30.79 -20.67 8.65
N GLY A 17 31.07 -19.74 7.74
CA GLY A 17 32.35 -19.04 7.70
C GLY A 17 32.46 -18.09 8.88
N SER A 18 33.36 -18.38 9.81
CA SER A 18 33.68 -17.53 10.95
C SER A 18 34.45 -16.28 10.49
N CYS A 19 33.90 -15.09 10.76
CA CYS A 19 34.71 -13.88 10.93
C CYS A 19 34.83 -13.61 12.43
N THR A 20 35.89 -14.13 13.04
CA THR A 20 36.31 -13.75 14.39
C THR A 20 37.16 -12.48 14.32
N ALA A 21 36.61 -11.35 14.77
CA ALA A 21 37.39 -10.20 15.20
C ALA A 21 37.02 -9.90 16.67
N PRO A 22 37.98 -9.71 17.58
CA PRO A 22 37.70 -9.62 19.02
C PRO A 22 37.13 -8.24 19.36
N CYS A 23 35.88 -8.18 19.81
CA CYS A 23 35.34 -6.99 20.47
C CYS A 23 36.09 -6.79 21.80
N ARG A 24 36.79 -5.66 21.90
CA ARG A 24 37.56 -5.21 23.05
C ARG A 24 36.62 -5.05 24.26
N ALA A 25 36.95 -5.70 25.37
CA ALA A 25 36.14 -5.79 26.59
C ALA A 25 35.94 -4.47 27.38
N ASP A 26 36.32 -3.32 26.83
CA ASP A 26 36.30 -2.03 27.51
C ASP A 26 34.97 -1.26 27.37
N GLU A 27 34.13 -1.56 26.38
CA GLU A 27 32.82 -0.89 26.22
C GLU A 27 31.74 -1.41 27.18
N LEU A 28 31.88 -2.65 27.68
CA LEU A 28 30.90 -3.24 28.60
C LEU A 28 30.93 -2.60 30.00
N ASN A 29 32.06 -2.03 30.41
CA ASN A 29 32.21 -1.38 31.72
C ASN A 29 31.70 0.07 31.73
N MET A 30 31.68 0.76 30.57
CA MET A 30 31.14 2.12 30.48
C MET A 30 29.60 2.14 30.53
N HIS A 31 28.94 1.09 30.03
CA HIS A 31 27.48 0.96 30.09
C HIS A 31 26.96 0.55 31.48
N ARG A 32 27.79 -0.09 32.32
CA ARG A 32 27.38 -0.48 33.69
C ARG A 32 27.47 0.66 34.69
N ALA A 33 28.38 1.63 34.47
CA ALA A 33 28.53 2.80 35.33
C ALA A 33 27.42 3.87 35.14
N ARG A 34 26.75 3.90 33.98
CA ARG A 34 25.58 4.78 33.73
C ARG A 34 24.24 4.23 34.23
N ALA A 35 24.18 2.95 34.58
CA ALA A 35 22.97 2.30 35.07
C ALA A 35 22.84 2.31 36.62
N GLN A 36 23.88 2.75 37.33
CA GLN A 36 23.85 2.93 38.78
C GLN A 36 24.11 4.40 39.09
N GLY A 37 23.04 5.17 39.29
CA GLY A 37 23.10 6.56 39.73
C GLY A 37 23.92 6.70 41.01
N ARG A 38 25.19 7.05 40.86
CA ARG A 38 26.02 7.59 41.93
C ARG A 38 26.60 8.90 41.44
N ASP A 39 26.17 9.95 42.13
CA ASP A 39 26.77 11.26 42.11
C ASP A 39 28.26 11.16 42.46
N LEU A 40 29.11 11.61 41.54
CA LEU A 40 30.43 12.09 41.87
C LEU A 40 30.45 13.58 41.57
N GLN A 41 30.09 14.31 42.62
CA GLN A 41 30.25 15.73 42.78
C GLN A 41 31.73 16.03 43.03
N CYS A 42 32.32 16.88 42.19
CA CYS A 42 33.45 17.73 42.55
C CYS A 42 33.21 19.11 41.92
N ASP A 43 33.17 20.11 42.80
CA ASP A 43 33.07 21.56 42.55
C ASP A 43 34.18 22.04 41.58
N SER A 44 34.11 23.19 40.89
CA SER A 44 33.78 24.53 41.37
C SER A 44 33.69 25.54 40.20
N GLU A 45 32.80 26.53 40.38
CA GLU A 45 32.84 27.90 39.83
C GLU A 45 32.78 28.16 38.31
N GLY A 46 31.78 28.95 37.90
CA GLY A 46 31.79 29.60 36.57
C GLY A 46 30.44 30.02 36.04
N ARG A 47 29.72 30.89 36.75
CA ARG A 47 28.45 31.50 36.33
C ARG A 47 28.64 32.28 35.01
N ARG A 48 28.17 31.73 33.88
CA ARG A 48 27.77 32.49 32.68
C ARG A 48 26.47 31.92 32.13
N MET A 49 25.49 32.81 32.00
CA MET A 49 24.30 32.57 31.17
C MET A 49 24.76 32.19 29.76
N ALA A 50 24.44 30.97 29.34
CA ALA A 50 24.43 30.58 27.95
C ALA A 50 22.98 30.28 27.57
N GLU A 51 22.35 31.28 26.95
CA GLU A 51 21.25 31.09 26.02
C GLU A 51 21.49 29.81 25.20
N TRP A 52 20.54 28.87 25.24
CA TRP A 52 20.50 27.76 24.29
C TRP A 52 20.17 28.33 22.90
N PRO A 53 21.10 28.29 21.91
CA PRO A 53 20.80 28.77 20.57
C PRO A 53 20.20 27.63 19.74
N GLY A 54 18.97 27.81 19.26
CA GLY A 54 18.65 27.52 17.86
C GLY A 54 18.47 26.07 17.37
N THR A 55 18.03 25.12 18.19
CA THR A 55 17.77 23.73 17.72
C THR A 55 16.64 23.64 16.66
N ALA A 56 15.59 24.47 16.76
CA ALA A 56 14.50 24.46 15.79
C ALA A 56 14.91 25.03 14.41
N ARG A 57 15.84 26.00 14.37
CA ARG A 57 16.27 26.64 13.11
C ARG A 57 17.27 25.78 12.34
N HIS A 58 18.10 25.02 13.05
CA HIS A 58 19.01 24.04 12.46
C HIS A 58 18.28 22.79 11.98
N SER A 59 17.24 22.31 12.67
CA SER A 59 16.40 21.22 12.16
C SER A 59 15.56 21.64 10.96
N LEU A 60 15.11 22.91 10.92
CA LEU A 60 14.39 23.47 9.76
C LEU A 60 15.28 23.69 8.55
N ARG A 61 16.55 24.12 8.72
CA ARG A 61 17.50 24.19 7.61
C ARG A 61 17.91 22.79 7.14
N ALA A 62 18.21 21.87 8.04
CA ALA A 62 18.54 20.49 7.66
C ALA A 62 17.38 19.81 6.92
N ALA A 63 16.13 19.95 7.37
CA ALA A 63 14.97 19.39 6.68
C ALA A 63 14.65 20.09 5.35
N ARG A 64 15.01 21.37 5.19
CA ARG A 64 14.82 22.14 3.97
C ARG A 64 15.91 21.85 2.94
N ASP A 65 17.17 21.79 3.39
CA ASP A 65 18.31 21.37 2.57
C ASP A 65 18.18 19.88 2.20
N GLU A 66 17.60 19.02 3.06
CA GLU A 66 17.23 17.63 2.73
C GLU A 66 16.01 17.52 1.81
N ALA A 67 15.06 18.47 1.86
CA ALA A 67 13.98 18.55 0.89
C ALA A 67 14.50 19.01 -0.47
N ASP A 68 15.49 19.92 -0.49
CA ASP A 68 16.20 20.40 -1.67
C ASP A 68 17.14 19.31 -2.27
N ASP A 69 17.72 18.42 -1.44
CA ASP A 69 18.46 17.24 -1.92
C ASP A 69 17.55 16.04 -2.27
N ALA A 70 16.34 15.96 -1.69
CA ALA A 70 15.28 15.04 -2.10
C ALA A 70 14.54 15.52 -3.37
N LEU A 71 14.83 16.76 -3.81
CA LEU A 71 14.31 17.44 -5.00
C LEU A 71 15.11 17.11 -6.27
N VAL A 72 15.68 15.91 -6.36
CA VAL A 72 16.02 15.37 -7.69
C VAL A 72 14.71 14.95 -8.33
N TYR A 73 14.03 15.91 -8.96
CA TYR A 73 13.18 15.64 -10.11
C TYR A 73 13.91 14.62 -10.96
N SER A 74 13.35 13.41 -10.99
CA SER A 74 13.89 12.19 -11.60
C SER A 74 14.74 12.52 -12.82
N ASN A 75 16.07 12.55 -12.64
CA ASN A 75 16.97 12.65 -13.77
C ASN A 75 16.73 11.38 -14.59
N LEU A 76 15.96 11.49 -15.68
CA LEU A 76 15.63 10.38 -16.56
C LEU A 76 16.89 9.78 -17.21
N GLY A 77 18.02 10.50 -17.15
CA GLY A 77 19.34 9.99 -17.53
C GLY A 77 19.98 9.05 -16.50
N ASP A 78 19.46 8.95 -15.27
CA ASP A 78 19.92 7.94 -14.31
C ASP A 78 19.33 6.57 -14.68
N GLY A 79 20.21 5.63 -15.07
CA GLY A 79 19.82 4.26 -15.42
C GLY A 79 19.04 3.53 -14.31
N ARG A 80 19.15 3.93 -13.04
CA ARG A 80 18.35 3.38 -11.94
C ARG A 80 16.87 3.76 -12.06
N VAL A 81 16.58 5.01 -12.42
CA VAL A 81 15.20 5.50 -12.65
C VAL A 81 14.58 4.70 -13.81
N LEU A 82 15.35 4.45 -14.87
CA LEU A 82 14.91 3.61 -15.98
C LEU A 82 14.60 2.18 -15.53
N VAL A 83 15.49 1.53 -14.77
CA VAL A 83 15.28 0.17 -14.25
C VAL A 83 14.02 0.10 -13.38
N PHE A 84 13.78 1.10 -12.52
CA PHE A 84 12.57 1.18 -11.71
C PHE A 84 11.30 1.18 -12.58
N TRP A 85 11.24 2.06 -13.58
CA TRP A 85 10.08 2.14 -14.47
C TRP A 85 9.90 0.89 -15.32
N LEU A 86 10.99 0.27 -15.79
CA LEU A 86 10.93 -1.00 -16.51
C LEU A 86 10.39 -2.14 -15.64
N LEU A 87 10.83 -2.23 -14.38
CA LEU A 87 10.31 -3.23 -13.43
C LEU A 87 8.83 -3.02 -13.15
N LEU A 88 8.40 -1.77 -12.96
CA LEU A 88 6.98 -1.45 -12.78
C LEU A 88 6.16 -1.79 -14.03
N LEU A 89 6.63 -1.39 -15.21
CA LEU A 89 5.96 -1.69 -16.49
C LEU A 89 5.83 -3.20 -16.69
N ALA A 90 6.91 -3.96 -16.49
CA ALA A 90 6.90 -5.42 -16.59
C ALA A 90 5.90 -6.05 -15.60
N THR A 91 5.84 -5.54 -14.37
CA THR A 91 4.90 -6.00 -13.34
C THR A 91 3.44 -5.69 -13.72
N GLN A 92 3.17 -4.53 -14.33
CA GLN A 92 1.83 -4.18 -14.80
C GLN A 92 1.41 -4.99 -16.04
N LEU A 93 2.33 -5.24 -16.98
CA LEU A 93 2.09 -6.15 -18.11
C LEU A 93 1.79 -7.58 -17.62
N ALA A 94 2.56 -8.07 -16.64
CA ALA A 94 2.28 -9.35 -16.00
C ALA A 94 0.91 -9.34 -15.32
N THR A 95 0.54 -8.25 -14.63
CA THR A 95 -0.78 -8.13 -13.98
C THR A 95 -1.91 -8.19 -15.00
N ALA A 96 -1.76 -7.52 -16.16
CA ALA A 96 -2.74 -7.57 -17.25
C ALA A 96 -2.86 -8.97 -17.87
N LEU A 97 -1.73 -9.67 -18.06
CA LEU A 97 -1.74 -11.06 -18.52
C LEU A 97 -2.47 -11.98 -17.54
N TRP A 98 -2.15 -11.87 -16.25
CA TRP A 98 -2.81 -12.61 -15.17
C TRP A 98 -4.30 -12.29 -15.09
N LEU A 99 -4.69 -11.04 -15.29
CA LEU A 99 -6.10 -10.65 -15.35
C LEU A 99 -6.85 -11.44 -16.43
N GLY A 100 -6.27 -11.57 -17.63
CA GLY A 100 -6.85 -12.37 -18.73
C GLY A 100 -6.98 -13.86 -18.39
N ILE A 101 -5.97 -14.44 -17.71
CA ILE A 101 -5.99 -15.84 -17.25
C ILE A 101 -7.11 -16.05 -16.23
N VAL A 102 -7.18 -15.20 -15.20
CA VAL A 102 -8.17 -15.31 -14.12
C VAL A 102 -9.58 -15.09 -14.65
N LEU A 103 -9.79 -14.12 -15.55
CA LEU A 103 -11.09 -13.91 -16.19
C LEU A 103 -11.56 -15.14 -16.95
N SER A 104 -10.66 -15.80 -17.68
CA SER A 104 -10.95 -17.01 -18.44
C SER A 104 -11.32 -18.17 -17.52
N LEU A 105 -10.59 -18.34 -16.41
CA LEU A 105 -10.82 -19.42 -15.44
C LEU A 105 -12.06 -19.20 -14.57
N ALA A 106 -12.37 -17.96 -14.22
CA ALA A 106 -13.54 -17.61 -13.44
C ALA A 106 -14.86 -17.85 -14.21
N LYS A 107 -14.79 -18.26 -15.50
CA LYS A 107 -15.93 -18.53 -16.39
C LYS A 107 -16.96 -17.38 -16.38
N MET A 108 -16.49 -16.15 -16.21
CA MET A 108 -17.38 -15.00 -16.17
C MET A 108 -17.97 -14.79 -17.57
N PRO A 109 -19.30 -14.62 -17.72
CA PRO A 109 -19.92 -14.34 -19.01
C PRO A 109 -19.64 -12.87 -19.39
N VAL A 110 -18.43 -12.57 -19.85
CA VAL A 110 -17.97 -11.20 -20.15
C VAL A 110 -18.72 -10.61 -21.35
N LEU A 111 -19.08 -11.42 -22.35
CA LEU A 111 -19.69 -10.95 -23.60
C LEU A 111 -21.22 -11.09 -23.68
N SER A 112 -21.84 -12.07 -23.01
CA SER A 112 -23.26 -12.38 -23.18
C SER A 112 -24.22 -11.50 -22.33
N ARG A 113 -23.71 -10.71 -21.37
CA ARG A 113 -24.53 -9.85 -20.49
C ARG A 113 -24.58 -8.37 -20.85
N VAL A 114 -23.70 -7.90 -21.73
CA VAL A 114 -23.69 -6.48 -22.14
C VAL A 114 -24.97 -6.10 -22.93
N SER A 115 -25.69 -7.10 -23.46
CA SER A 115 -26.86 -6.92 -24.33
C SER A 115 -28.21 -7.34 -23.71
N SER A 116 -28.25 -7.83 -22.48
CA SER A 116 -29.51 -8.28 -21.83
C SER A 116 -30.04 -7.27 -20.81
N PRO A 117 -31.37 -7.04 -20.73
CA PRO A 117 -31.96 -6.27 -19.64
C PRO A 117 -31.70 -6.98 -18.31
N ALA A 118 -31.16 -6.26 -17.34
CA ALA A 118 -30.80 -6.81 -16.04
C ALA A 118 -32.04 -7.35 -15.30
N PRO A 119 -31.98 -8.55 -14.70
CA PRO A 119 -33.04 -9.04 -13.83
C PRO A 119 -33.21 -8.12 -12.60
N PRO A 120 -34.40 -8.08 -11.98
CA PRO A 120 -34.70 -7.18 -10.86
C PRO A 120 -33.72 -7.40 -9.70
N ALA A 121 -33.13 -6.31 -9.23
CA ALA A 121 -31.99 -6.29 -8.35
C ALA A 121 -32.31 -6.82 -6.94
N LYS A 122 -31.86 -8.04 -6.65
CA LYS A 122 -31.56 -8.50 -5.28
C LYS A 122 -30.18 -8.00 -4.77
N GLY A 123 -29.57 -7.01 -5.43
CA GLY A 123 -28.17 -6.56 -5.19
C GLY A 123 -27.93 -5.05 -5.16
N GLY A 124 -28.98 -4.22 -4.97
CA GLY A 124 -28.86 -2.76 -5.00
C GLY A 124 -27.88 -2.18 -3.97
N SER A 125 -27.81 -2.76 -2.76
CA SER A 125 -26.90 -2.31 -1.69
C SER A 125 -25.43 -2.63 -1.96
N ALA A 126 -25.13 -3.74 -2.64
CA ALA A 126 -23.77 -4.12 -3.02
C ALA A 126 -23.20 -3.18 -4.10
N HIS A 127 -24.00 -2.83 -5.11
CA HIS A 127 -23.56 -1.87 -6.14
C HIS A 127 -23.42 -0.45 -5.57
N LEU A 128 -24.33 -0.02 -4.70
CA LEU A 128 -24.21 1.26 -3.99
C LEU A 128 -22.91 1.35 -3.19
N LEU A 129 -22.58 0.28 -2.44
CA LEU A 129 -21.37 0.19 -1.64
C LEU A 129 -20.12 0.27 -2.51
N ALA A 130 -20.09 -0.45 -3.63
CA ALA A 130 -18.99 -0.40 -4.59
C ALA A 130 -18.80 1.01 -5.17
N ASP A 131 -19.87 1.69 -5.56
CA ASP A 131 -19.81 3.04 -6.12
C ASP A 131 -19.30 4.06 -5.13
N ALA A 132 -19.81 4.00 -3.90
CA ALA A 132 -19.39 4.88 -2.82
C ALA A 132 -17.92 4.65 -2.47
N TRP A 133 -17.51 3.39 -2.35
CA TRP A 133 -16.14 3.02 -2.00
C TRP A 133 -15.16 3.45 -3.09
N SER A 134 -15.45 3.13 -4.36
CA SER A 134 -14.58 3.51 -5.47
C SER A 134 -14.52 5.03 -5.65
N SER A 135 -15.63 5.75 -5.46
CA SER A 135 -15.61 7.21 -5.52
C SER A 135 -14.74 7.84 -4.42
N LEU A 136 -14.92 7.41 -3.16
CA LEU A 136 -14.16 7.92 -2.01
C LEU A 136 -12.67 7.64 -2.13
N THR A 137 -12.28 6.52 -2.73
CA THR A 137 -10.87 6.11 -2.87
C THR A 137 -10.19 6.66 -4.12
N LEU A 138 -10.94 6.99 -5.18
CA LEU A 138 -10.38 7.43 -6.46
C LEU A 138 -9.49 8.69 -6.32
N SER A 139 -9.81 9.62 -5.42
CA SER A 139 -8.97 10.81 -5.20
C SER A 139 -7.59 10.43 -4.64
N THR A 140 -7.56 9.50 -3.70
CA THR A 140 -6.32 8.97 -3.09
C THR A 140 -5.55 8.08 -4.07
N THR A 141 -6.25 7.38 -4.96
CA THR A 141 -5.64 6.65 -6.07
C THR A 141 -4.87 7.60 -7.00
N VAL A 142 -5.49 8.73 -7.40
CA VAL A 142 -4.82 9.75 -8.21
C VAL A 142 -3.61 10.32 -7.48
N ASP A 143 -3.73 10.57 -6.17
CA ASP A 143 -2.60 11.03 -5.35
C ASP A 143 -1.45 10.04 -5.28
N ALA A 144 -1.76 8.75 -5.10
CA ALA A 144 -0.74 7.71 -5.03
C ALA A 144 0.06 7.62 -6.34
N VAL A 145 -0.59 7.83 -7.48
CA VAL A 145 0.09 7.89 -8.80
C VAL A 145 1.00 9.13 -8.88
N ALA A 146 0.54 10.30 -8.41
CA ALA A 146 1.37 11.50 -8.36
C ALA A 146 2.59 11.33 -7.45
N VAL A 147 2.41 10.71 -6.28
CA VAL A 147 3.49 10.39 -5.34
C VAL A 147 4.49 9.43 -5.96
N LEU A 148 4.03 8.40 -6.66
CA LEU A 148 4.92 7.47 -7.35
C LEU A 148 5.82 8.18 -8.38
N ALA A 149 5.27 9.16 -9.10
CA ALA A 149 6.01 9.90 -10.12
C ALA A 149 7.21 10.67 -9.56
N THR A 150 7.28 10.88 -8.24
CA THR A 150 8.44 11.50 -7.58
C THR A 150 9.67 10.58 -7.50
N PHE A 151 9.49 9.26 -7.69
CA PHE A 151 10.51 8.24 -7.47
C PHE A 151 11.15 8.27 -6.06
N ASN A 152 10.48 8.90 -5.08
CA ASN A 152 11.01 9.05 -3.73
C ASN A 152 10.52 7.89 -2.84
N GLY A 153 11.37 6.88 -2.66
CA GLY A 153 11.04 5.67 -1.89
C GLY A 153 10.44 5.93 -0.50
N PRO A 154 11.06 6.76 0.37
CA PRO A 154 10.49 7.13 1.66
C PRO A 154 9.12 7.81 1.58
N VAL A 155 8.93 8.74 0.64
CA VAL A 155 7.63 9.41 0.44
C VAL A 155 6.58 8.42 -0.04
N ILE A 156 6.91 7.56 -1.00
CA ILE A 156 6.04 6.48 -1.49
C ILE A 156 5.63 5.57 -0.33
N GLN A 157 6.59 5.14 0.50
CA GLN A 157 6.33 4.28 1.64
C GLN A 157 5.40 4.94 2.65
N ARG A 158 5.73 6.16 3.08
CA ARG A 158 4.94 6.87 4.08
C ARG A 158 3.57 7.23 3.56
N PHE A 159 3.44 7.62 2.30
CA PHE A 159 2.13 7.86 1.70
C PHE A 159 1.31 6.57 1.66
N HIS A 160 1.88 5.45 1.22
CA HIS A 160 1.13 4.19 1.14
C HIS A 160 0.67 3.70 2.52
N TYR A 161 1.59 3.56 3.48
CA TYR A 161 1.28 3.01 4.80
C TYR A 161 0.56 4.01 5.71
N ALA A 162 0.89 5.29 5.65
CA ALA A 162 0.29 6.28 6.53
C ALA A 162 -1.04 6.83 6.00
N VAL A 163 -1.16 7.00 4.68
CA VAL A 163 -2.30 7.66 4.04
C VAL A 163 -3.22 6.66 3.33
N SER A 164 -2.71 5.95 2.31
CA SER A 164 -3.56 5.13 1.43
C SER A 164 -4.35 4.07 2.19
N GLN A 165 -3.70 3.34 3.10
CA GLN A 165 -4.35 2.32 3.92
C GLN A 165 -5.46 2.89 4.82
N ARG A 166 -5.22 4.04 5.46
CA ARG A 166 -6.20 4.71 6.33
C ARG A 166 -7.41 5.19 5.55
N ILE A 167 -7.20 5.84 4.40
CA ILE A 167 -8.31 6.31 3.56
C ILE A 167 -9.10 5.13 2.99
N MET A 168 -8.47 4.03 2.59
CA MET A 168 -9.17 2.83 2.12
C MET A 168 -10.07 2.21 3.20
N ILE A 169 -9.58 2.08 4.44
CA ILE A 169 -10.40 1.57 5.54
C ILE A 169 -11.53 2.53 5.89
N LEU A 170 -11.26 3.83 5.94
CA LEU A 170 -12.28 4.83 6.20
C LEU A 170 -13.36 4.84 5.11
N ALA A 171 -12.96 4.76 3.83
CA ALA A 171 -13.89 4.64 2.72
C ALA A 171 -14.74 3.36 2.82
N SER A 172 -14.17 2.25 3.29
CA SER A 172 -14.89 0.99 3.51
C SER A 172 -15.94 1.14 4.62
N ILE A 173 -15.57 1.74 5.74
CA ILE A 173 -16.48 2.04 6.86
C ILE A 173 -17.61 2.95 6.40
N LEU A 174 -17.29 4.08 5.74
CA LEU A 174 -18.30 5.03 5.27
C LEU A 174 -19.24 4.42 4.23
N SER A 175 -18.71 3.64 3.29
CA SER A 175 -19.53 2.97 2.28
C SER A 175 -20.44 1.91 2.89
N PHE A 176 -19.96 1.17 3.89
CA PHE A 176 -20.78 0.21 4.65
C PHE A 176 -21.89 0.91 5.42
N LEU A 177 -21.59 2.00 6.13
CA LEU A 177 -22.59 2.78 6.87
C LEU A 177 -23.64 3.36 5.93
N LEU A 178 -23.22 3.98 4.81
CA LEU A 178 -24.11 4.55 3.80
C LEU A 178 -25.05 3.49 3.18
N SER A 179 -24.51 2.31 2.89
CA SER A 179 -25.30 1.22 2.31
C SER A 179 -26.29 0.65 3.33
N SER A 180 -25.81 0.37 4.54
CA SER A 180 -26.63 -0.21 5.62
C SER A 180 -27.72 0.74 6.10
N TRP A 181 -27.48 2.05 6.09
CA TRP A 181 -28.47 3.05 6.49
C TRP A 181 -29.75 3.01 5.63
N ASN A 182 -29.62 2.66 4.35
CA ASN A 182 -30.75 2.55 3.43
C ASN A 182 -31.57 1.25 3.62
N GLU A 183 -31.05 0.29 4.38
CA GLU A 183 -31.74 -0.97 4.67
C GLU A 183 -32.52 -0.85 5.99
N LYS A 184 -33.85 -0.70 5.90
CA LYS A 184 -34.76 -0.46 7.05
C LYS A 184 -34.67 -1.48 8.20
N ALA A 185 -34.11 -2.66 7.94
CA ALA A 185 -33.93 -3.73 8.94
C ALA A 185 -32.49 -3.89 9.44
N SER A 186 -31.55 -3.08 8.97
CA SER A 186 -30.13 -3.20 9.35
C SER A 186 -29.87 -2.74 10.78
N PHE A 187 -28.82 -3.28 11.40
CA PHE A 187 -28.34 -2.83 12.70
C PHE A 187 -27.98 -1.33 12.68
N VAL A 188 -27.38 -0.86 11.58
CA VAL A 188 -26.97 0.54 11.41
C VAL A 188 -28.15 1.50 11.44
N ALA A 189 -29.25 1.15 10.77
CA ALA A 189 -30.45 1.98 10.76
C ALA A 189 -31.18 1.97 12.12
N ARG A 190 -31.09 0.88 12.88
CA ARG A 190 -31.72 0.74 14.20
C ARG A 190 -30.91 1.39 15.33
N TYR A 191 -29.58 1.33 15.25
CA TYR A 191 -28.63 1.78 16.28
C TYR A 191 -27.56 2.69 15.65
N PRO A 192 -27.94 3.90 15.21
CA PRO A 192 -27.04 4.76 14.44
C PRO A 192 -25.86 5.28 15.27
N VAL A 193 -26.09 5.60 16.56
CA VAL A 193 -25.06 6.12 17.46
C VAL A 193 -24.04 5.04 17.78
N GLU A 194 -24.51 3.84 18.11
CA GLU A 194 -23.70 2.67 18.42
C GLU A 194 -22.88 2.24 17.20
N SER A 195 -23.49 2.27 16.01
CA SER A 195 -22.78 1.93 14.76
C SER A 195 -21.66 2.91 14.45
N VAL A 196 -21.88 4.21 14.68
CA VAL A 196 -20.82 5.22 14.54
C VAL A 196 -19.75 5.02 15.61
N ALA A 197 -20.11 4.73 16.86
CA ALA A 197 -19.14 4.45 17.92
C ALA A 197 -18.26 3.23 17.59
N VAL A 198 -18.86 2.14 17.11
CA VAL A 198 -18.14 0.94 16.66
C VAL A 198 -17.24 1.26 15.46
N ALA A 199 -17.73 2.01 14.48
CA ALA A 199 -16.95 2.45 13.33
C ALA A 199 -15.71 3.29 13.75
N CYS A 200 -15.89 4.24 14.67
CA CYS A 200 -14.80 5.02 15.24
C CYS A 200 -13.79 4.14 15.99
N ALA A 201 -14.27 3.19 16.80
CA ALA A 201 -13.41 2.26 17.54
C ALA A 201 -12.59 1.37 16.58
N LEU A 202 -13.22 0.83 15.53
CA LEU A 202 -12.54 0.04 14.50
C LEU A 202 -11.49 0.86 13.75
N TYR A 203 -11.82 2.10 13.38
CA TYR A 203 -10.87 2.99 12.70
C TYR A 203 -9.68 3.37 13.59
N ALA A 204 -9.94 3.65 14.87
CA ALA A 204 -8.90 3.95 15.86
C ALA A 204 -8.00 2.74 16.11
N LEU A 205 -8.57 1.54 16.26
CA LEU A 205 -7.82 0.29 16.40
C LEU A 205 -6.94 0.04 15.17
N PHE A 206 -7.50 0.19 13.96
CA PHE A 206 -6.72 0.04 12.73
C PHE A 206 -5.57 1.04 12.67
N SER A 207 -5.84 2.32 12.96
CA SER A 207 -4.81 3.36 12.98
C SER A 207 -3.71 3.08 13.99
N PHE A 208 -4.07 2.61 15.20
CA PHE A 208 -3.14 2.19 16.24
C PHE A 208 -2.25 1.03 15.79
N LEU A 209 -2.84 0.00 15.17
CA LEU A 209 -2.10 -1.14 14.63
C LEU A 209 -1.12 -0.70 13.55
N VAL A 210 -1.57 0.13 12.60
CA VAL A 210 -0.71 0.68 11.53
C VAL A 210 0.45 1.47 12.13
N ASP A 211 0.20 2.35 13.10
CA ASP A 211 1.26 3.12 13.77
C ASP A 211 2.21 2.21 14.56
N SER A 212 1.70 1.15 15.19
CA SER A 212 2.55 0.17 15.88
C SER A 212 3.44 -0.59 14.91
N PHE A 213 2.91 -1.01 13.76
CA PHE A 213 3.71 -1.67 12.72
C PHE A 213 4.80 -0.75 12.18
N GLU A 214 4.48 0.52 11.94
CA GLU A 214 5.45 1.51 11.50
C GLU A 214 6.54 1.76 12.56
N LYS A 215 6.15 1.98 13.83
CA LYS A 215 7.11 2.16 14.94
C LYS A 215 8.03 0.96 15.13
N ASN A 216 7.50 -0.25 15.01
CA ASN A 216 8.30 -1.48 15.15
C ASN A 216 9.24 -1.72 13.96
N MET A 217 8.90 -1.23 12.76
CA MET A 217 9.88 -1.14 11.66
C MET A 217 11.04 -0.20 12.03
N HIS A 218 10.80 0.86 12.81
CA HIS A 218 11.82 1.84 13.19
C HIS A 218 12.64 1.49 14.44
N ALA A 219 12.06 0.81 15.45
CA ALA A 219 12.77 0.48 16.69
C ALA A 219 13.92 -0.52 16.50
N SER A 220 13.85 -1.36 15.45
CA SER A 220 14.98 -2.21 15.03
C SER A 220 16.12 -1.43 14.35
N ASP A 221 15.94 -0.14 14.06
CA ASP A 221 16.82 0.68 13.21
C ASP A 221 17.17 2.05 13.85
N ALA A 222 16.88 2.26 15.15
CA ALA A 222 16.98 3.55 15.84
C ALA A 222 18.42 4.10 16.08
N ASP A 223 19.47 3.31 15.80
CA ASP A 223 20.87 3.77 15.91
C ASP A 223 21.44 4.42 14.65
N CYS A 224 20.60 4.74 13.66
CA CYS A 224 21.07 5.32 12.40
C CYS A 224 20.99 6.84 12.41
N SER A 225 22.12 7.51 12.64
CA SER A 225 22.29 8.90 12.22
C SER A 225 21.92 9.04 10.74
N TRP A 226 21.09 10.03 10.43
CA TRP A 226 20.45 10.38 9.14
C TRP A 226 21.41 10.71 7.97
N ARG A 227 22.66 10.21 7.99
CA ARG A 227 23.75 10.75 7.16
C ARG A 227 23.87 10.19 5.73
N SER A 228 23.10 9.20 5.29
CA SER A 228 22.93 8.97 3.84
C SER A 228 21.68 8.15 3.44
N PHE A 229 20.98 8.63 2.40
CA PHE A 229 19.84 7.98 1.75
C PHE A 229 20.19 6.60 1.15
N SER A 230 21.43 6.43 0.71
CA SER A 230 21.96 5.16 0.20
C SER A 230 22.09 4.10 1.29
N GLN A 231 22.44 4.48 2.53
CA GLN A 231 22.54 3.54 3.66
C GLN A 231 21.17 3.14 4.20
N TYR A 232 20.18 4.03 4.16
CA TYR A 232 18.79 3.75 4.56
C TYR A 232 18.10 2.75 3.61
N SER A 233 18.21 2.98 2.29
CA SER A 233 17.66 2.09 1.26
C SER A 233 18.34 0.70 1.20
N GLN A 234 19.65 0.63 1.46
CA GLN A 234 20.37 -0.65 1.53
C GLN A 234 19.92 -1.54 2.71
N ARG A 235 19.52 -0.95 3.85
CA ARG A 235 19.11 -1.69 5.06
C ARG A 235 17.65 -2.18 5.05
N PHE A 236 16.75 -1.54 4.31
CA PHE A 236 15.39 -2.06 4.03
C PHE A 236 15.40 -3.34 3.17
N CYS A 237 16.52 -3.60 2.50
CA CYS A 237 16.71 -4.71 1.56
C CYS A 237 17.54 -5.86 2.15
N ARG A 238 17.45 -6.09 3.48
CA ARG A 238 18.30 -7.06 4.20
C ARG A 238 18.05 -8.53 3.80
N ALA A 239 16.86 -8.87 3.30
CA ALA A 239 16.57 -10.21 2.81
C ALA A 239 16.47 -10.21 1.28
N GLN A 240 17.50 -10.74 0.61
CA GLN A 240 17.41 -11.07 -0.80
C GLN A 240 17.22 -12.58 -0.97
N SER A 241 16.44 -12.92 -1.99
CA SER A 241 16.31 -14.28 -2.49
C SER A 241 16.86 -14.30 -3.91
N THR A 242 17.40 -15.44 -4.34
CA THR A 242 17.64 -15.66 -5.76
C THR A 242 16.30 -15.56 -6.51
N TRP A 243 16.33 -15.06 -7.74
CA TRP A 243 15.15 -14.97 -8.60
C TRP A 243 14.47 -16.33 -8.78
N GLY A 244 15.24 -17.42 -8.90
CA GLY A 244 14.71 -18.78 -8.98
C GLY A 244 13.89 -19.18 -7.75
N ARG A 245 14.40 -18.91 -6.54
CA ARG A 245 13.66 -19.20 -5.30
C ARG A 245 12.42 -18.30 -5.16
N ALA A 246 12.54 -17.02 -5.50
CA ALA A 246 11.40 -16.10 -5.50
C ALA A 246 10.31 -16.53 -6.49
N LEU A 247 10.70 -17.03 -7.67
CA LEU A 247 9.81 -17.58 -8.69
C LEU A 247 9.07 -18.82 -8.19
N ILE A 248 9.77 -19.76 -7.55
CA ILE A 248 9.15 -20.97 -6.99
C ILE A 248 8.05 -20.59 -5.98
N HIS A 249 8.36 -19.74 -5.00
CA HIS A 249 7.36 -19.33 -4.01
C HIS A 249 6.21 -18.55 -4.64
N SER A 250 6.49 -17.67 -5.59
CA SER A 250 5.45 -16.91 -6.29
C SER A 250 4.53 -17.83 -7.11
N ALA A 251 5.09 -18.86 -7.75
CA ALA A 251 4.34 -19.85 -8.50
C ALA A 251 3.40 -20.67 -7.59
N VAL A 252 3.85 -21.04 -6.38
CA VAL A 252 2.99 -21.72 -5.39
C VAL A 252 1.80 -20.85 -5.00
N ILE A 253 2.03 -19.58 -4.65
CA ILE A 253 0.94 -18.65 -4.28
C ILE A 253 -0.01 -18.39 -5.45
N ALA A 254 0.53 -18.25 -6.66
CA ALA A 254 -0.26 -18.07 -7.87
C ALA A 254 -1.12 -19.30 -8.16
N ALA A 255 -0.56 -20.50 -8.06
CA ALA A 255 -1.27 -21.76 -8.27
C ALA A 255 -2.43 -21.94 -7.28
N VAL A 256 -2.23 -21.58 -6.00
CA VAL A 256 -3.32 -21.59 -5.01
C VAL A 256 -4.42 -20.62 -5.42
N GLY A 257 -4.09 -19.39 -5.84
CA GLY A 257 -5.09 -18.44 -6.32
C GLY A 257 -5.89 -18.95 -7.52
N LEU A 258 -5.22 -19.58 -8.49
CA LEU A 258 -5.88 -20.19 -9.64
C LEU A 258 -6.76 -21.38 -9.25
N PHE A 259 -6.28 -22.25 -8.38
CA PHE A 259 -7.02 -23.42 -7.91
C PHE A 259 -8.28 -23.02 -7.14
N LEU A 260 -8.15 -22.03 -6.24
CA LEU A 260 -9.30 -21.45 -5.54
C LEU A 260 -10.30 -20.84 -6.53
N THR A 261 -9.83 -20.11 -7.55
CA THR A 261 -10.69 -19.52 -8.59
C THR A 261 -11.40 -20.57 -9.44
N ALA A 262 -10.74 -21.69 -9.75
CA ALA A 262 -11.31 -22.76 -10.55
C ALA A 262 -12.34 -23.61 -9.79
N LEU A 263 -12.15 -23.80 -8.48
CA LEU A 263 -12.95 -24.72 -7.66
C LEU A 263 -14.02 -24.04 -6.81
N ILE A 264 -13.78 -22.83 -6.33
CA ILE A 264 -14.74 -22.14 -5.46
C ILE A 264 -15.87 -21.58 -6.32
N PRO A 265 -17.13 -21.95 -6.05
CA PRO A 265 -18.26 -21.48 -6.83
C PRO A 265 -18.47 -19.98 -6.66
N SER A 266 -19.03 -19.34 -7.70
CA SER A 266 -19.23 -17.89 -7.79
C SER A 266 -19.79 -17.20 -6.52
N PRO A 267 -20.77 -17.76 -5.77
CA PRO A 267 -21.28 -17.12 -4.55
C PRO A 267 -20.23 -16.93 -3.44
N TRP A 268 -19.19 -17.76 -3.42
CA TRP A 268 -18.10 -17.74 -2.43
C TRP A 268 -16.83 -17.10 -2.98
N SER A 269 -16.85 -16.66 -4.23
CA SER A 269 -15.66 -16.17 -4.93
C SER A 269 -15.06 -14.91 -4.29
N SER A 270 -15.85 -14.10 -3.58
CA SER A 270 -15.37 -12.94 -2.82
C SER A 270 -14.40 -13.29 -1.69
N VAL A 271 -14.41 -14.53 -1.21
CA VAL A 271 -13.54 -15.01 -0.11
C VAL A 271 -12.15 -15.43 -0.61
N ILE A 272 -12.01 -15.71 -1.92
CA ILE A 272 -10.76 -16.22 -2.51
C ILE A 272 -9.56 -15.32 -2.19
N PRO A 273 -9.60 -13.98 -2.36
CA PRO A 273 -8.43 -13.17 -2.04
C PRO A 273 -8.04 -13.21 -0.56
N VAL A 274 -9.02 -13.30 0.35
CA VAL A 274 -8.78 -13.40 1.79
C VAL A 274 -8.05 -14.70 2.12
N VAL A 275 -8.53 -15.82 1.54
CA VAL A 275 -7.89 -17.14 1.72
C VAL A 275 -6.49 -17.14 1.10
N GLN A 276 -6.30 -16.50 -0.05
CA GLN A 276 -4.98 -16.38 -0.68
C GLN A 276 -4.00 -15.58 0.18
N ILE A 277 -4.42 -14.45 0.79
CA ILE A 277 -3.60 -13.68 1.74
C ILE A 277 -3.23 -14.53 2.95
N LEU A 278 -4.22 -15.21 3.54
CA LEU A 278 -4.00 -16.02 4.73
C LEU A 278 -3.03 -17.17 4.43
N PHE A 279 -3.22 -17.85 3.30
CA PHE A 279 -2.32 -18.89 2.84
C PHE A 279 -0.91 -18.35 2.63
N GLU A 280 -0.74 -17.20 1.98
CA GLU A 280 0.58 -16.58 1.79
C GLU A 280 1.27 -16.31 3.14
N ALA A 281 0.54 -15.73 4.10
CA ALA A 281 1.08 -15.43 5.43
C ALA A 281 1.53 -16.70 6.17
N VAL A 282 0.69 -17.75 6.17
CA VAL A 282 1.00 -19.04 6.81
C VAL A 282 2.16 -19.74 6.10
N TYR A 283 2.13 -19.82 4.76
CA TYR A 283 3.16 -20.46 3.95
C TYR A 283 4.54 -19.82 4.18
N LEU A 284 4.63 -18.50 4.14
CA LEU A 284 5.90 -17.80 4.38
C LEU A 284 6.37 -17.94 5.83
N SER A 285 5.45 -17.89 6.80
CA SER A 285 5.77 -18.06 8.22
C SER A 285 6.31 -19.46 8.53
N THR A 286 5.64 -20.50 8.05
CA THR A 286 6.02 -21.91 8.26
C THR A 286 7.40 -22.22 7.68
N LEU A 287 7.71 -21.70 6.49
CA LEU A 287 9.02 -21.85 5.87
C LEU A 287 10.08 -20.86 6.40
N ARG A 288 9.70 -19.97 7.33
CA ARG A 288 10.55 -18.89 7.86
C ARG A 288 11.14 -17.99 6.75
N ILE A 289 10.39 -17.81 5.68
CA ILE A 289 10.77 -17.00 4.52
C ILE A 289 10.24 -15.58 4.71
N LYS A 290 11.12 -14.59 4.55
CA LYS A 290 10.73 -13.18 4.52
C LYS A 290 10.30 -12.77 3.12
N LYS A 291 9.33 -11.85 2.99
CA LYS A 291 8.97 -11.25 1.70
C LYS A 291 10.15 -10.44 1.17
N THR A 292 10.84 -10.94 0.15
CA THR A 292 11.93 -10.22 -0.51
C THR A 292 11.38 -9.35 -1.65
N PRO A 293 12.14 -8.34 -2.12
CA PRO A 293 11.71 -7.51 -3.24
C PRO A 293 11.41 -8.30 -4.52
N GLN A 294 12.26 -9.30 -4.84
CA GLN A 294 12.06 -10.16 -6.02
C GLN A 294 10.76 -10.96 -5.90
N TYR A 295 10.49 -11.50 -4.71
CA TYR A 295 9.25 -12.22 -4.44
C TYR A 295 8.04 -11.30 -4.59
N ILE A 296 8.07 -10.09 -4.00
CA ILE A 296 6.98 -9.12 -4.11
C ILE A 296 6.66 -8.79 -5.58
N LEU A 297 7.68 -8.52 -6.40
CA LEU A 297 7.47 -8.20 -7.83
C LEU A 297 6.83 -9.37 -8.60
N LEU A 298 7.19 -10.60 -8.27
CA LEU A 298 6.69 -11.81 -8.95
C LEU A 298 5.33 -12.28 -8.42
N SER A 299 5.06 -12.13 -7.12
CA SER A 299 3.83 -12.61 -6.48
C SER A 299 2.69 -11.60 -6.56
N SER A 300 2.97 -10.31 -6.71
CA SER A 300 1.94 -9.26 -6.77
C SER A 300 1.03 -9.38 -8.00
N PRO A 301 1.51 -9.60 -9.23
CA PRO A 301 0.66 -9.71 -10.41
C PRO A 301 -0.51 -10.71 -10.30
N PRO A 302 -0.29 -12.01 -9.97
CA PRO A 302 -1.40 -12.95 -9.82
C PRO A 302 -2.34 -12.56 -8.67
N PHE A 303 -1.80 -12.00 -7.60
CA PHE A 303 -2.56 -11.59 -6.43
C PHE A 303 -3.52 -10.42 -6.74
N PHE A 304 -3.00 -9.33 -7.31
CA PHE A 304 -3.80 -8.17 -7.70
C PHE A 304 -4.74 -8.48 -8.87
N ALA A 305 -4.37 -9.40 -9.77
CA ALA A 305 -5.28 -9.88 -10.81
C ALA A 305 -6.50 -10.59 -10.21
N ASN A 306 -6.30 -11.53 -9.26
CA ASN A 306 -7.42 -12.20 -8.56
C ASN A 306 -8.33 -11.22 -7.84
N ILE A 307 -7.75 -10.28 -7.08
CA ILE A 307 -8.51 -9.23 -6.41
C ILE A 307 -9.30 -8.40 -7.43
N CYS A 308 -8.64 -7.94 -8.49
CA CYS A 308 -9.26 -7.09 -9.51
C CYS A 308 -10.41 -7.82 -10.20
N VAL A 309 -10.25 -9.09 -10.59
CA VAL A 309 -11.33 -9.86 -11.22
C VAL A 309 -12.51 -10.04 -10.26
N LEU A 310 -12.24 -10.48 -9.03
CA LEU A 310 -13.29 -10.93 -8.12
C LEU A 310 -14.00 -9.77 -7.42
N TRP A 311 -13.27 -8.72 -7.03
CA TRP A 311 -13.82 -7.56 -6.32
C TRP A 311 -14.06 -6.36 -7.23
N GLY A 312 -13.49 -6.32 -8.44
CA GLY A 312 -13.63 -5.23 -9.39
C GLY A 312 -14.44 -5.59 -10.63
N VAL A 313 -13.93 -6.52 -11.45
CA VAL A 313 -14.51 -6.84 -12.76
C VAL A 313 -15.84 -7.58 -12.63
N ALA A 314 -15.99 -8.53 -11.69
CA ALA A 314 -17.26 -9.23 -11.52
C ALA A 314 -18.43 -8.25 -11.22
N PRO A 315 -18.29 -7.32 -10.24
CA PRO A 315 -19.28 -6.26 -10.04
C PRO A 315 -19.46 -5.36 -11.27
N LEU A 316 -18.38 -5.00 -11.97
CA LEU A 316 -18.43 -4.17 -13.18
C LEU A 316 -19.28 -4.81 -14.29
N LEU A 317 -19.11 -6.11 -14.54
CA LEU A 317 -19.86 -6.84 -15.55
C LEU A 317 -21.35 -6.95 -15.21
N SER A 318 -21.68 -6.99 -13.93
CA SER A 318 -23.07 -7.00 -13.48
C SER A 318 -23.74 -5.62 -13.52
N SER A 319 -22.98 -4.53 -13.34
CA SER A 319 -23.48 -3.16 -13.42
C SER A 319 -22.39 -2.20 -13.91
N PRO A 320 -22.25 -2.04 -15.25
CA PRO A 320 -21.20 -1.21 -15.83
C PRO A 320 -21.42 0.29 -15.62
N ARG A 321 -22.66 0.69 -15.31
CA ARG A 321 -23.02 2.07 -14.97
C ARG A 321 -22.91 2.30 -13.47
N ILE A 322 -22.60 3.52 -13.06
CA ILE A 322 -22.83 3.95 -11.67
C ILE A 322 -24.33 3.86 -11.34
N CYS A 323 -24.64 3.37 -10.15
CA CYS A 323 -25.97 3.25 -9.57
C CYS A 323 -26.36 4.52 -8.80
N ILE A 324 -25.38 5.30 -8.34
CA ILE A 324 -25.62 6.63 -7.75
C ILE A 324 -25.73 7.71 -8.83
N ARG A 325 -26.35 8.84 -8.47
CA ARG A 325 -26.44 9.99 -9.37
C ARG A 325 -25.02 10.52 -9.68
N PRO A 326 -24.73 10.95 -10.93
CA PRO A 326 -23.43 11.49 -11.31
C PRO A 326 -22.88 12.57 -10.38
N TRP A 327 -23.73 13.53 -9.96
CA TRP A 327 -23.31 14.58 -9.04
C TRP A 327 -22.98 14.03 -7.64
N SER A 328 -23.69 13.00 -7.17
CA SER A 328 -23.41 12.35 -5.88
C SER A 328 -22.08 11.59 -5.95
N PHE A 329 -21.79 10.95 -7.08
CA PHE A 329 -20.50 10.33 -7.33
C PHE A 329 -19.37 11.36 -7.25
N LEU A 330 -19.48 12.49 -7.94
CA LEU A 330 -18.45 13.53 -7.90
C LEU A 330 -18.33 14.19 -6.51
N ALA A 331 -19.44 14.34 -5.79
CA ALA A 331 -19.43 14.84 -4.42
C ALA A 331 -18.66 13.90 -3.47
N LEU A 332 -18.85 12.59 -3.59
CA LEU A 332 -18.09 11.59 -2.82
C LEU A 332 -16.61 11.59 -3.18
N PHE A 333 -16.26 11.79 -4.46
CA PHE A 333 -14.87 11.92 -4.89
C PHE A 333 -14.17 13.11 -4.22
N LEU A 334 -14.86 14.26 -4.19
CA LEU A 334 -14.38 15.45 -3.48
C LEU A 334 -14.38 15.25 -1.96
N ALA A 335 -15.34 14.52 -1.41
CA ALA A 335 -15.35 14.15 0.00
C ALA A 335 -14.10 13.32 0.37
N GLY A 336 -13.68 12.38 -0.50
CA GLY A 336 -12.41 11.66 -0.34
C GLY A 336 -11.20 12.59 -0.24
N ARG A 337 -11.16 13.65 -1.07
CA ARG A 337 -10.12 14.69 -0.97
C ARG A 337 -10.16 15.44 0.37
N VAL A 338 -11.36 15.81 0.82
CA VAL A 338 -11.53 16.48 2.12
C VAL A 338 -11.08 15.57 3.26
N LEU A 339 -11.39 14.27 3.20
CA LEU A 339 -10.94 13.29 4.19
C LEU A 339 -9.42 13.23 4.26
N LEU A 340 -8.72 13.20 3.10
CA LEU A 340 -7.27 13.27 3.06
C LEU A 340 -6.74 14.55 3.72
N ASP A 341 -7.26 15.71 3.33
CA ASP A 341 -6.82 17.01 3.85
C ASP A 341 -7.06 17.11 5.37
N MET A 342 -8.17 16.55 5.87
CA MET A 342 -8.43 16.44 7.31
C MET A 342 -7.43 15.54 8.02
N HIS A 343 -7.08 14.39 7.44
CA HIS A 343 -6.07 13.49 8.02
C HIS A 343 -4.71 14.16 8.11
N LEU A 344 -4.30 14.86 7.05
CA LEU A 344 -3.06 15.63 7.03
C LEU A 344 -3.06 16.72 8.10
N ARG A 345 -4.17 17.43 8.31
CA ARG A 345 -4.23 18.51 9.31
C ARG A 345 -4.36 18.04 10.76
N THR A 346 -4.80 16.81 10.97
CA THR A 346 -5.12 16.27 12.31
C THR A 346 -4.12 15.18 12.72
N VAL A 347 -4.37 13.95 12.30
CA VAL A 347 -3.61 12.75 12.69
C VAL A 347 -2.17 12.80 12.17
N LEU A 348 -1.97 13.33 10.97
CA LEU A 348 -0.69 13.33 10.27
C LEU A 348 -0.04 14.74 10.24
N LYS A 349 -0.48 15.65 11.10
CA LYS A 349 -0.02 17.05 11.15
C LYS A 349 1.50 17.17 11.27
N TRP A 350 2.10 16.29 12.07
CA TRP A 350 3.52 16.34 12.41
C TRP A 350 4.42 15.61 11.40
N ARG A 351 3.84 15.06 10.33
CA ARG A 351 4.58 14.37 9.26
C ARG A 351 4.89 15.35 8.14
N HIS A 352 5.96 16.10 8.31
CA HIS A 352 6.37 17.19 7.42
C HIS A 352 6.51 16.76 5.95
N GLU A 353 6.99 15.54 5.71
CA GLU A 353 7.08 14.95 4.37
C GLU A 353 5.72 14.79 3.68
N LEU A 354 4.66 14.49 4.45
CA LEU A 354 3.30 14.36 3.91
C LEU A 354 2.66 15.73 3.68
N GLN A 355 3.01 16.73 4.51
CA GLN A 355 2.61 18.12 4.28
C GLN A 355 3.27 18.66 3.00
N TRP A 356 4.57 18.45 2.84
CA TRP A 356 5.30 18.81 1.62
C TRP A 356 4.70 18.10 0.40
N THR A 357 4.44 16.79 0.50
CA THR A 357 3.80 16.01 -0.58
C THR A 357 2.47 16.66 -0.98
N ARG A 358 1.68 17.12 -0.01
CA ARG A 358 0.40 17.77 -0.27
C ARG A 358 0.53 19.13 -0.95
N GLU A 359 1.59 19.87 -0.67
CA GLU A 359 1.84 21.20 -1.23
C GLU A 359 2.43 21.12 -2.65
N GLU A 360 3.41 20.25 -2.87
CA GLU A 360 4.23 20.25 -4.08
C GLU A 360 3.91 19.13 -5.08
N VAL A 361 3.37 18.00 -4.62
CA VAL A 361 3.20 16.79 -5.45
C VAL A 361 1.74 16.54 -5.81
N LEU A 362 0.84 16.65 -4.83
CA LEU A 362 -0.55 16.26 -5.03
C LEU A 362 -1.34 17.26 -5.90
N PRO A 363 -2.28 16.80 -6.73
CA PRO A 363 -3.17 17.69 -7.47
C PRO A 363 -3.92 18.64 -6.55
N SER A 364 -3.90 19.94 -6.89
CA SER A 364 -4.61 20.93 -6.09
C SER A 364 -6.12 20.69 -6.10
N THR A 365 -6.79 20.94 -4.97
CA THR A 365 -8.25 20.81 -4.83
C THR A 365 -8.99 21.65 -5.86
N ARG A 366 -8.45 22.83 -6.23
CA ARG A 366 -9.00 23.68 -7.29
C ARG A 366 -9.00 22.98 -8.65
N ARG A 367 -7.90 22.32 -9.03
CA ARG A 367 -7.83 21.55 -10.28
C ARG A 367 -8.84 20.41 -10.28
N LEU A 368 -8.97 19.68 -9.17
CA LEU A 368 -9.96 18.59 -9.05
C LEU A 368 -11.40 19.09 -9.16
N LEU A 369 -11.72 20.25 -8.56
CA LEU A 369 -13.02 20.89 -8.70
C LEU A 369 -13.32 21.25 -10.16
N CYS A 370 -12.34 21.84 -10.87
CA CYS A 370 -12.49 22.14 -12.30
C CYS A 370 -12.73 20.88 -13.13
N VAL A 371 -12.01 19.79 -12.86
CA VAL A 371 -12.22 18.49 -13.52
C VAL A 371 -13.62 17.95 -13.23
N CYS A 372 -14.07 17.98 -11.97
CA CYS A 372 -15.43 17.54 -11.61
C CYS A 372 -16.51 18.39 -12.32
N ALA A 373 -16.34 19.71 -12.37
CA ALA A 373 -17.25 20.60 -13.07
C ALA A 373 -17.30 20.28 -14.57
N ALA A 374 -16.14 20.08 -15.21
CA ALA A 374 -16.07 19.68 -16.61
C ALA A 374 -16.75 18.32 -16.87
N MET A 375 -16.49 17.32 -16.02
CA MET A 375 -17.14 16.01 -16.12
C MET A 375 -18.65 16.10 -15.98
N LEU A 376 -19.16 16.93 -15.06
CA LEU A 376 -20.59 17.16 -14.88
C LEU A 376 -21.21 17.90 -16.08
N LEU A 377 -20.50 18.86 -16.68
CA LEU A 377 -20.94 19.52 -17.90
C LEU A 377 -21.06 18.54 -19.07
N PHE A 378 -20.05 17.68 -19.26
CA PHE A 378 -20.11 16.63 -20.29
C PHE A 378 -21.23 15.61 -20.02
N GLU A 379 -21.45 15.27 -18.74
CA GLU A 379 -22.58 14.41 -18.35
C GLU A 379 -23.92 15.05 -18.76
N ASN A 380 -24.11 16.34 -18.47
CA ASN A 380 -25.32 17.09 -18.79
C ASN A 380 -25.53 17.29 -20.31
N GLN A 381 -24.45 17.34 -21.09
CA GLN A 381 -24.49 17.39 -22.56
C GLN A 381 -24.80 16.01 -23.20
N GLY A 382 -24.91 14.95 -22.40
CA GLY A 382 -25.29 13.61 -22.88
C GLY A 382 -24.13 12.66 -23.19
N PHE A 383 -22.87 13.06 -22.97
CA PHE A 383 -21.70 12.20 -23.19
C PHE A 383 -21.59 11.06 -22.15
N LYS A 384 -22.33 11.13 -21.04
CA LYS A 384 -22.41 10.07 -20.02
C LYS A 384 -21.05 9.65 -19.42
N VAL A 385 -20.10 10.58 -19.34
CA VAL A 385 -18.72 10.35 -18.88
C VAL A 385 -18.69 9.80 -17.45
N VAL A 386 -19.48 10.37 -16.54
CA VAL A 386 -19.56 9.95 -15.14
C VAL A 386 -20.38 8.67 -15.03
N THR A 387 -21.43 8.53 -15.83
CA THR A 387 -22.25 7.31 -15.87
C THR A 387 -21.42 6.05 -16.14
N TYR A 388 -20.41 6.13 -17.02
CA TYR A 388 -19.57 5.01 -17.44
C TYR A 388 -18.16 4.99 -16.82
N ILE A 389 -17.87 5.89 -15.87
CA ILE A 389 -16.52 6.07 -15.31
C ILE A 389 -15.95 4.78 -14.69
N LYS A 390 -16.81 3.88 -14.20
CA LYS A 390 -16.41 2.59 -13.61
C LYS A 390 -15.51 1.75 -14.50
N LEU A 391 -15.73 1.80 -15.82
CA LEU A 391 -14.96 1.02 -16.80
C LEU A 391 -13.47 1.38 -16.76
N ILE A 392 -13.15 2.64 -16.43
CA ILE A 392 -11.78 3.15 -16.34
C ILE A 392 -11.30 3.12 -14.88
N MET A 393 -12.17 3.53 -13.96
CA MET A 393 -11.85 3.66 -12.54
C MET A 393 -11.45 2.33 -11.90
N ILE A 394 -12.18 1.25 -12.16
CA ILE A 394 -11.90 -0.04 -11.51
C ILE A 394 -10.50 -0.55 -11.89
N PRO A 395 -10.13 -0.66 -13.17
CA PRO A 395 -8.76 -0.97 -13.56
C PRO A 395 -7.72 0.00 -12.98
N ALA A 396 -8.03 1.30 -12.94
CA ALA A 396 -7.11 2.31 -12.41
C ALA A 396 -6.85 2.15 -10.90
N ILE A 397 -7.88 1.91 -10.10
CA ILE A 397 -7.75 1.70 -8.64
C ILE A 397 -6.93 0.45 -8.35
N PHE A 398 -7.25 -0.68 -8.99
CA PHE A 398 -6.52 -1.93 -8.74
C PHE A 398 -5.11 -1.91 -9.33
N GLY A 399 -4.91 -1.28 -10.49
CA GLY A 399 -3.59 -1.04 -11.08
C GLY A 399 -2.71 -0.18 -10.17
N ALA A 400 -3.23 0.96 -9.70
CA ALA A 400 -2.51 1.83 -8.78
C ALA A 400 -2.20 1.15 -7.43
N ALA A 401 -3.11 0.31 -6.92
CA ALA A 401 -2.85 -0.49 -5.72
C ALA A 401 -1.68 -1.47 -5.93
N SER A 402 -1.64 -2.15 -7.08
CA SER A 402 -0.54 -3.04 -7.49
C SER A 402 0.78 -2.28 -7.61
N VAL A 403 0.76 -1.11 -8.24
CA VAL A 403 1.94 -0.25 -8.39
C VAL A 403 2.42 0.28 -7.03
N GLY A 404 1.53 0.73 -6.15
CA GLY A 404 1.89 1.20 -4.81
C GLY A 404 2.65 0.13 -4.02
N PHE A 405 2.18 -1.12 -4.05
CA PHE A 405 2.82 -2.22 -3.36
C PHE A 405 4.15 -2.64 -4.02
N THR A 406 4.23 -2.66 -5.34
CA THR A 406 5.40 -3.16 -6.09
C THR A 406 6.50 -2.11 -6.26
N SER A 407 6.16 -0.82 -6.20
CA SER A 407 7.10 0.30 -6.32
C SER A 407 8.21 0.29 -5.28
N LEU A 408 7.89 -0.03 -4.01
CA LEU A 408 8.91 -0.15 -2.97
C LEU A 408 9.91 -1.27 -3.30
N ALA A 409 9.43 -2.41 -3.78
CA ALA A 409 10.28 -3.52 -4.20
C ALA A 409 11.12 -3.16 -5.44
N ALA A 410 10.52 -2.52 -6.44
CA ALA A 410 11.19 -2.05 -7.65
C ALA A 410 12.29 -1.04 -7.33
N HIS A 411 12.00 -0.04 -6.48
CA HIS A 411 12.96 0.96 -6.03
C HIS A 411 14.15 0.30 -5.32
N SER A 412 13.87 -0.67 -4.45
CA SER A 412 14.87 -1.44 -3.72
C SER A 412 15.88 -2.16 -4.64
N ILE A 413 15.42 -2.64 -5.80
CA ILE A 413 16.25 -3.32 -6.79
C ILE A 413 16.99 -2.28 -7.64
N ALA A 414 16.28 -1.24 -8.08
CA ALA A 414 16.80 -0.19 -8.94
C ALA A 414 17.99 0.56 -8.33
N VAL A 415 17.92 0.95 -7.05
CA VAL A 415 18.99 1.70 -6.36
C VAL A 415 20.29 0.89 -6.22
N ARG A 416 20.23 -0.43 -6.40
CA ARG A 416 21.39 -1.32 -6.32
C ARG A 416 22.10 -1.52 -7.66
N VAL A 417 21.51 -1.06 -8.77
CA VAL A 417 22.16 -1.09 -10.08
C VAL A 417 23.28 -0.06 -10.09
N PRO A 418 24.50 -0.40 -10.56
CA PRO A 418 25.58 0.56 -10.73
C PRO A 418 25.07 1.78 -11.50
N ALA A 419 25.37 2.99 -11.00
CA ALA A 419 25.07 4.20 -11.78
C ALA A 419 26.00 4.20 -13.00
N HIS A 420 25.47 3.79 -14.14
CA HIS A 420 26.11 4.08 -15.41
C HIS A 420 25.74 5.51 -15.78
N ARG A 421 26.77 6.36 -15.92
CA ARG A 421 26.66 7.74 -16.39
C ARG A 421 26.35 7.77 -17.87
#